data_AF-A0A430HVB9-F1
#
_entry.id   AF-A0A430HVB9-F1
#
_cell.length_a   1.000
_cell.length_b   1.000
_cell.length_c   1.000
_cell.angle_alpha   90.00
_cell.angle_beta   90.00
_cell.angle_gamma   90.00
#
_symmetry.space_group_name_H-M   'P 1'
#
loop_
_entity.id
_entity.type
_entity.pdbx_description
1 polymer ?
#
loop_
_entity_poly.entity_id
_entity_poly.type
_entity_poly.pdbx_seq_one_letter_code
_entity_poly.pdbx_strand_id
1 'polypeptide(L)'
;METVKHRRPNGGKTPTGHLIPDTSTWSDLPRCIIAPTRSEDMVTISRDGEVLAWDVFTHHPVDIRRGDKVLIRGQEFTVEFTPFTWTPMTRRRGRHGTRFTATRKEG
;
A
#
# COMPACT_ATOMS: atom_id res chain seq x y z
N MET A 1 8.10 13.80 8.82
CA MET A 1 7.02 12.80 8.63
C MET A 1 6.92 12.55 7.15
N GLU A 2 6.97 11.29 6.73
CA GLU A 2 6.93 10.94 5.32
C GLU A 2 5.49 11.04 4.80
N THR A 3 5.32 11.56 3.58
CA THR A 3 4.01 11.74 2.94
C THR A 3 3.78 10.55 2.01
N VAL A 4 2.82 9.70 2.34
CA VAL A 4 2.36 8.61 1.47
C VAL A 4 1.05 9.04 0.85
N LYS A 5 0.89 8.84 -0.46
CA LYS A 5 -0.42 9.00 -1.12
C LYS A 5 -1.01 7.64 -1.41
N HIS A 6 -2.33 7.55 -1.37
CA HIS A 6 -3.09 6.35 -1.69
C HIS A 6 -4.12 6.66 -2.77
N ARG A 7 -4.34 5.70 -3.66
CA ARG A 7 -5.35 5.74 -4.71
C ARG A 7 -5.90 4.33 -4.91
N ARG A 8 -7.22 4.21 -4.93
CA ARG A 8 -7.89 2.96 -5.33
C ARG A 8 -8.18 3.02 -6.82
N PRO A 9 -7.50 2.24 -7.67
CA PRO A 9 -7.81 2.23 -9.09
C PRO A 9 -9.26 1.76 -9.28
N ASN A 10 -10.07 2.57 -9.94
CA ASN A 10 -11.45 2.21 -10.33
C ASN A 10 -11.55 1.90 -11.84
N GLY A 11 -10.43 2.02 -12.56
CA GLY A 11 -10.27 1.54 -13.92
C GLY A 11 -10.31 0.01 -14.00
N GLY A 12 -10.71 -0.50 -15.16
CA GLY A 12 -10.89 -1.93 -15.37
C GLY A 12 -11.21 -2.25 -16.82
N LYS A 13 -11.67 -3.47 -17.06
CA LYS A 13 -12.23 -3.87 -18.36
C LYS A 13 -13.67 -4.30 -18.17
N THR A 14 -14.57 -3.84 -19.04
CA THR A 14 -15.90 -4.43 -19.13
C THR A 14 -15.79 -5.89 -19.57
N PRO A 15 -16.83 -6.72 -19.34
CA PRO A 15 -16.87 -8.09 -19.88
C PRO A 15 -16.69 -8.16 -21.40
N THR A 16 -17.02 -7.07 -22.10
CA THR A 16 -16.86 -6.89 -23.55
C THR A 16 -15.49 -6.36 -23.97
N GLY A 17 -14.55 -6.18 -23.04
CA GLY A 17 -13.18 -5.78 -23.31
C GLY A 17 -12.94 -4.27 -23.41
N HIS A 18 -13.95 -3.43 -23.23
CA HIS A 18 -13.77 -1.98 -23.20
C HIS A 18 -13.02 -1.56 -21.93
N LEU A 19 -12.03 -0.67 -22.09
CA LEU A 19 -11.31 -0.08 -20.98
C LEU A 19 -12.23 0.92 -20.26
N ILE A 20 -12.41 0.73 -18.96
CA ILE A 20 -13.03 1.71 -18.08
C ILE A 20 -11.92 2.68 -17.65
N PRO A 21 -12.02 3.98 -17.97
CA PRO A 21 -11.00 4.95 -17.58
C PRO A 21 -10.94 5.06 -16.06
N ASP A 22 -9.72 5.15 -15.53
CA ASP A 22 -9.50 5.33 -14.10
C ASP A 22 -9.76 6.80 -13.72
N THR A 23 -10.81 7.03 -12.94
CA THR A 23 -11.18 8.35 -12.39
C THR A 23 -10.75 8.54 -10.95
N SER A 24 -9.94 7.61 -10.42
CA SER A 24 -9.49 7.67 -9.04
C SER A 24 -8.52 8.82 -8.79
N THR A 25 -8.69 9.47 -7.64
CA THR A 25 -7.83 10.57 -7.18
C THR A 25 -6.87 10.09 -6.11
N TRP A 26 -5.73 10.76 -6.01
CA TRP A 26 -4.77 10.54 -4.93
C TRP A 26 -5.24 11.23 -3.65
N SER A 27 -5.21 10.50 -2.54
CA SER A 27 -5.49 10.98 -1.19
C SER A 27 -4.24 10.87 -0.33
N ASP A 28 -3.95 11.88 0.48
CA ASP A 28 -2.81 11.84 1.39
C ASP A 28 -3.11 10.94 2.60
N LEU A 29 -2.16 10.09 2.96
CA LEU A 29 -2.19 9.28 4.18
C LEU A 29 -1.42 10.01 5.29
N PRO A 30 -2.10 10.56 6.31
CA PRO A 30 -1.44 11.30 7.37
C PRO A 30 -0.70 10.35 8.32
N ARG A 31 0.47 10.79 8.81
CA ARG A 31 1.22 10.14 9.90
C ARG A 31 1.54 8.68 9.59
N CYS A 32 2.22 8.45 8.48
CA CYS A 32 2.74 7.14 8.10
C CYS A 32 4.17 6.94 8.59
N ILE A 33 4.49 5.71 8.97
CA ILE A 33 5.86 5.23 9.14
C ILE A 33 6.11 4.24 8.01
N ILE A 34 7.15 4.46 7.22
CA ILE A 34 7.56 3.57 6.14
C ILE A 34 8.84 2.85 6.57
N ALA A 35 8.86 1.54 6.39
CA ALA A 35 10.03 0.72 6.59
C ALA A 35 10.23 -0.20 5.37
N PRO A 36 11.48 -0.46 4.94
CA PRO A 36 11.70 -1.44 3.89
C PRO A 36 11.15 -2.79 4.34
N THR A 37 10.39 -3.47 3.49
CA THR A 37 9.81 -4.77 3.83
C THR A 37 10.95 -5.75 4.08
N ARG A 38 11.02 -6.24 5.32
CA ARG A 38 11.88 -7.35 5.72
C ARG A 38 11.06 -8.62 5.59
N SER A 39 10.99 -9.17 4.37
CA SER A 39 10.70 -10.60 4.26
C SER A 39 11.84 -11.36 4.95
N GLU A 40 11.58 -12.57 5.44
CA GLU A 40 12.52 -13.39 6.22
C GLU A 40 13.87 -13.64 5.49
N ASP A 41 13.97 -13.38 4.18
CA ASP A 41 15.17 -13.61 3.37
C ASP A 41 15.56 -12.46 2.42
N MET A 42 15.96 -11.30 2.95
CA MET A 42 16.47 -10.12 2.22
C MET A 42 15.39 -9.13 1.75
N VAL A 43 15.70 -7.84 1.92
CA VAL A 43 14.91 -6.74 1.35
C VAL A 43 14.86 -6.96 -0.16
N THR A 44 13.68 -6.95 -0.77
CA THR A 44 13.57 -6.97 -2.23
C THR A 44 14.14 -5.66 -2.73
N ILE A 45 15.35 -5.72 -3.27
CA ILE A 45 16.09 -4.58 -3.79
C ILE A 45 16.23 -4.78 -5.31
N SER A 46 16.02 -3.69 -6.03
CA SER A 46 16.20 -3.53 -7.46
C SER A 46 17.65 -3.74 -7.87
N ARG A 47 17.90 -4.00 -9.15
CA ARG A 47 19.28 -4.12 -9.67
C ARG A 47 20.13 -2.88 -9.40
N ASP A 48 19.48 -1.71 -9.28
CA ASP A 48 20.12 -0.41 -9.03
C ASP A 48 20.20 -0.06 -7.53
N GLY A 49 19.81 -0.98 -6.64
CA GLY A 49 19.87 -0.75 -5.20
C GLY A 49 18.60 -0.11 -4.61
N GLU A 50 17.53 0.07 -5.38
CA GLU A 50 16.28 0.65 -4.87
C GLU A 50 15.42 -0.38 -4.12
N VAL A 51 14.78 0.03 -3.03
CA VAL A 51 13.85 -0.87 -2.31
C VAL A 51 12.56 -1.02 -3.11
N LEU A 52 12.27 -2.26 -3.52
CA LEU A 52 11.09 -2.62 -4.31
C LEU A 52 9.87 -2.95 -3.47
N ALA A 53 10.03 -3.12 -2.15
CA ALA A 53 8.96 -3.47 -1.24
C ALA A 53 9.03 -2.63 0.05
N TRP A 54 7.93 -1.97 0.38
CA TRP A 54 7.79 -1.15 1.57
C TRP A 54 6.64 -1.63 2.46
N ASP A 55 6.91 -1.75 3.75
CA ASP A 55 5.91 -1.90 4.79
C ASP A 55 5.52 -0.51 5.28
N VAL A 56 4.24 -0.18 5.13
CA VAL A 56 3.68 1.09 5.57
C VAL A 56 2.79 0.85 6.77
N PHE A 57 3.03 1.61 7.82
CA PHE A 57 2.21 1.64 9.03
C PHE A 57 1.54 2.99 9.14
N THR A 58 0.22 2.99 9.21
CA THR A 58 -0.58 4.20 9.44
C THR A 58 -1.01 4.25 10.90
N HIS A 59 -1.12 5.43 11.51
CA HIS A 59 -1.59 5.55 12.90
C HIS A 59 -3.12 5.44 13.05
N HIS A 60 -3.85 5.62 11.96
CA HIS A 60 -5.31 5.55 11.92
C HIS A 60 -5.74 4.41 11.00
N PRO A 61 -6.91 3.80 11.25
CA PRO A 61 -7.45 2.82 10.33
C PRO A 61 -7.75 3.49 8.99
N VAL A 62 -7.15 2.96 7.92
CA VAL A 62 -7.39 3.35 6.54
C VAL A 62 -7.89 2.13 5.77
N ASP A 63 -8.92 2.31 4.93
CA ASP A 63 -9.43 1.28 4.02
C ASP A 63 -8.47 1.11 2.84
N ILE A 64 -7.41 0.34 3.06
CA ILE A 64 -6.42 -0.04 2.04
C ILE A 64 -6.66 -1.50 1.68
N ARG A 65 -6.69 -1.78 0.38
CA ARG A 65 -6.95 -3.11 -0.17
C ARG A 65 -5.85 -3.55 -1.10
N ARG A 66 -5.74 -4.86 -1.28
CA ARG A 66 -4.88 -5.43 -2.33
C ARG A 66 -5.28 -4.87 -3.69
N GLY A 67 -4.29 -4.45 -4.47
CA GLY A 67 -4.46 -3.81 -5.77
C GLY A 67 -4.56 -2.28 -5.72
N ASP A 68 -4.70 -1.69 -4.52
CA ASP A 68 -4.60 -0.24 -4.37
C ASP A 68 -3.19 0.24 -4.76
N LYS A 69 -3.10 1.48 -5.22
CA LYS A 69 -1.85 2.14 -5.57
C LYS A 69 -1.44 3.09 -4.45
N VAL A 70 -0.16 3.08 -4.13
CA VAL A 70 0.41 4.01 -3.16
C VAL A 70 1.63 4.71 -3.73
N LEU A 71 1.77 5.99 -3.43
CA LEU A 71 2.93 6.78 -3.80
C LEU A 71 3.80 6.96 -2.56
N ILE A 72 4.96 6.34 -2.58
CA ILE A 72 5.94 6.34 -1.50
C ILE A 72 7.20 7.01 -2.03
N ARG A 73 7.61 8.14 -1.43
CA ARG A 73 8.81 8.89 -1.84
C ARG A 73 8.86 9.24 -3.34
N GLY A 74 7.70 9.55 -3.95
CA GLY A 74 7.63 9.92 -5.37
C GLY A 74 7.46 8.74 -6.34
N GLN A 75 7.53 7.50 -5.85
CA GLN A 75 7.42 6.30 -6.67
C GLN A 75 6.09 5.58 -6.42
N GLU A 76 5.49 5.03 -7.48
CA GLU A 76 4.25 4.25 -7.39
C GLU A 76 4.54 2.79 -7.04
N PHE A 77 3.87 2.30 -6.00
CA PHE A 77 3.85 0.90 -5.59
C PHE A 77 2.42 0.37 -5.61
N THR A 78 2.29 -0.95 -5.77
CA THR A 78 1.00 -1.65 -5.71
C THR A 78 0.91 -2.39 -4.39
N VAL A 79 -0.21 -2.26 -3.68
CA VAL A 79 -0.46 -2.97 -2.44
C VAL A 79 -0.69 -4.45 -2.77
N GLU A 80 0.27 -5.31 -2.42
CA GLU A 80 0.16 -6.76 -2.64
C GLU A 80 -0.41 -7.47 -1.42
N PHE A 81 -0.06 -7.01 -0.23
CA PHE A 81 -0.44 -7.66 1.00
C PHE A 81 -0.97 -6.65 2.01
N THR A 82 -2.21 -6.86 2.44
CA THR A 82 -2.78 -6.20 3.60
C THR A 82 -2.89 -7.26 4.68
N PRO A 83 -1.94 -7.35 5.64
CA PRO A 83 -2.06 -8.29 6.74
C PRO A 83 -3.42 -8.11 7.38
N PHE A 84 -4.13 -9.22 7.56
CA PHE A 84 -5.36 -9.28 8.33
C PHE A 84 -5.15 -8.53 9.65
N THR A 85 -5.97 -7.51 9.90
CA THR A 85 -5.94 -6.75 11.16
C THR A 85 -6.39 -7.66 12.29
N TRP A 86 -5.50 -8.51 12.80
CA TRP A 86 -5.78 -9.33 13.97
C TRP A 86 -6.00 -8.39 15.16
N THR A 87 -7.27 -8.18 15.50
CA THR A 87 -7.66 -7.36 16.63
C THR A 87 -7.97 -8.30 17.79
N PRO A 88 -7.12 -8.39 18.83
CA PRO A 88 -7.46 -9.16 20.01
C PRO A 88 -8.78 -8.63 20.59
N MET A 89 -9.68 -9.55 20.96
CA MET A 89 -11.06 -9.24 21.36
C MET A 89 -11.16 -8.18 22.47
N THR A 90 -10.17 -8.16 23.37
CA THR A 90 -10.01 -7.20 24.48
C THR A 90 -9.61 -5.78 24.07
N ARG A 91 -9.20 -5.55 22.82
CA ARG A 91 -8.79 -4.22 22.29
C ARG A 91 -9.60 -3.78 21.07
N ARG A 92 -10.84 -4.25 20.92
CA ARG A 92 -11.77 -3.84 19.84
C ARG A 92 -12.03 -2.33 19.74
N ARG A 93 -11.75 -1.55 20.81
CA ARG A 93 -11.87 -0.08 20.84
C ARG A 93 -10.53 0.66 20.68
N GLY A 94 -9.42 -0.04 20.49
CA GLY A 94 -8.14 0.58 20.19
C GLY A 94 -8.14 1.11 18.75
N ARG A 95 -7.71 2.36 18.55
CA ARG A 95 -7.40 2.88 17.21
C ARG A 95 -6.15 2.14 16.71
N HIS A 96 -6.34 0.99 16.09
CA HIS A 96 -5.25 0.26 15.48
C HIS A 96 -5.00 0.84 14.09
N GLY A 97 -3.73 1.11 13.84
CA GLY A 97 -3.25 1.49 12.53
C GLY A 97 -3.45 0.42 11.47
N THR A 98 -3.55 0.82 10.19
CA THR A 98 -3.45 -0.14 9.08
C THR A 98 -1.98 -0.35 8.73
N ARG A 99 -1.52 -1.61 8.73
CA ARG A 99 -0.26 -2.04 8.11
C ARG A 99 -0.56 -2.62 6.74
N PHE A 100 0.25 -2.30 5.75
CA PHE A 100 0.21 -2.95 4.45
C PHE A 100 1.60 -2.98 3.82
N THR A 101 1.80 -3.92 2.90
CA THR A 101 3.02 -4.06 2.12
C THR A 101 2.73 -3.67 0.69
N ALA A 102 3.49 -2.70 0.19
CA ALA A 102 3.41 -2.20 -1.17
C ALA A 102 4.67 -2.61 -1.93
N THR A 103 4.48 -3.22 -3.10
CA THR A 103 5.58 -3.69 -3.94
C THR A 103 5.52 -3.07 -5.33
N ARG A 104 6.68 -2.86 -5.91
CA ARG A 104 6.87 -2.45 -7.30
C ARG A 104 7.64 -3.57 -8.00
N LYS A 105 7.23 -3.92 -9.22
CA LYS A 105 7.99 -4.82 -10.09
C LYS A 105 8.87 -3.96 -11.00
N GLU A 106 10.16 -4.30 -11.11
CA GLU A 106 10.96 -3.81 -12.24
C GLU A 106 10.42 -4.45 -13.52
N GLY A 107 10.26 -3.63 -14.55
CA GLY A 107 9.89 -4.08 -15.90
C GLY A 107 11.13 -4.33 -16.73
#